data_AF-A0A8C9GFR5-F1
#
_entry.id   AF-A0A8C9GFR5-F1
#
_cell.length_a   1.000
_cell.length_b   1.000
_cell.length_c   1.000
_cell.angle_alpha   90.00
_cell.angle_beta   90.00
_cell.angle_gamma   90.00
#
_symmetry.space_group_name_H-M   'P 1'
#
loop_
_entity.id
_entity.type
_entity.pdbx_description
1 polymer ?
#
loop_
_entity_poly.entity_id
_entity_poly.type
_entity_poly.pdbx_seq_one_letter_code
_entity_poly.pdbx_strand_id
1 'polypeptide(L)'
;VSVQDSLERKLGKHRGTVPIVPTGEFQDRISVSPESYTMERSTRQIMRTAMRYNLGLDLRTAAYVNAIEKVFKVYNEAGVTFT
;
A
#
# COMPACT_ATOMS: atom_id res chain seq x y z
N VAL A 1 -17.05 -20.32 -4.40
CA VAL A 1 -16.55 -21.42 -5.26
C VAL A 1 -15.15 -21.03 -5.70
N SER A 2 -14.14 -21.88 -5.53
CA SER A 2 -12.77 -21.52 -5.93
C SER A 2 -12.64 -21.54 -7.46
N VAL A 3 -11.59 -20.90 -7.99
CA VAL A 3 -11.30 -20.89 -9.44
C VAL A 3 -11.12 -22.32 -9.94
N GLN A 4 -10.42 -23.16 -9.18
CA GLN A 4 -10.20 -24.57 -9.51
C GLN A 4 -11.52 -25.36 -9.58
N ASP A 5 -12.36 -25.30 -8.53
CA ASP A 5 -13.64 -26.02 -8.51
C ASP A 5 -14.57 -25.62 -9.66
N SER A 6 -14.50 -24.34 -10.06
CA SER A 6 -15.31 -23.80 -11.15
C SER A 6 -14.87 -24.33 -12.51
N LEU A 7 -13.56 -24.47 -12.71
CA LEU A 7 -12.98 -25.02 -13.93
C LEU A 7 -13.23 -26.53 -14.03
N GLU A 8 -13.03 -27.28 -12.96
CA GLU A 8 -13.28 -28.73 -12.92
C GLU A 8 -14.75 -29.05 -13.18
N ARG A 9 -15.67 -28.23 -12.66
CA ARG A 9 -17.11 -28.37 -12.91
C ARG A 9 -17.48 -28.06 -14.37
N LYS A 10 -16.85 -27.06 -14.99
CA LYS A 10 -17.17 -26.60 -16.35
C LYS A 10 -16.52 -27.46 -17.45
N LEU A 11 -15.31 -27.96 -17.21
CA LEU A 11 -14.54 -28.77 -18.18
C LEU A 11 -14.90 -30.25 -18.14
N GLY A 12 -15.59 -30.70 -17.08
CA GLY A 12 -16.06 -32.07 -16.92
C GLY A 12 -14.93 -33.07 -16.64
N LYS A 13 -15.31 -34.28 -16.19
CA LYS A 13 -14.37 -35.33 -15.76
C LYS A 13 -13.47 -35.89 -16.88
N HIS A 14 -13.77 -35.59 -18.15
CA HIS A 14 -13.04 -36.11 -19.30
C HIS A 14 -11.65 -35.48 -19.52
N ARG A 15 -11.40 -34.28 -18.98
CA ARG A 15 -10.12 -33.56 -19.16
C ARG A 15 -9.15 -33.66 -17.98
N GLY A 16 -9.50 -34.42 -16.94
CA GLY A 16 -8.66 -34.58 -15.74
C GLY A 16 -8.67 -33.36 -14.80
N THR A 17 -7.88 -33.43 -13.73
CA THR A 17 -7.72 -32.37 -12.71
C THR A 17 -7.05 -31.13 -13.31
N VAL A 18 -7.53 -29.93 -13.00
CA VAL A 18 -6.91 -28.66 -13.43
C VAL A 18 -6.33 -27.94 -12.21
N PRO A 19 -5.08 -28.24 -11.81
CA PRO A 19 -4.49 -27.66 -10.62
C PRO A 19 -4.20 -26.17 -10.82
N ILE A 20 -4.79 -25.33 -9.97
CA ILE A 20 -4.47 -23.90 -9.91
C ILE A 20 -3.43 -23.71 -8.81
N VAL A 21 -2.16 -23.66 -9.21
CA VAL A 21 -1.03 -23.49 -8.29
C VAL A 21 -0.44 -22.08 -8.40
N PRO A 22 0.00 -21.48 -7.28
CA PRO A 22 0.82 -20.27 -7.29
C PRO A 22 2.03 -20.41 -8.22
N THR A 23 2.32 -19.34 -8.98
CA THR A 23 3.65 -19.19 -9.57
C THR A 23 4.67 -18.89 -8.45
N GLY A 24 5.96 -19.14 -8.69
CA GLY A 24 7.01 -18.85 -7.70
C GLY A 24 6.94 -17.41 -7.17
N GLU A 25 6.83 -16.43 -8.08
CA GLU A 25 6.68 -15.02 -7.70
C GLU A 25 5.42 -14.75 -6.87
N PHE A 26 4.30 -15.42 -7.16
CA PHE A 26 3.08 -15.26 -6.40
C PHE A 26 3.21 -15.87 -5.02
N GLN A 27 3.83 -17.05 -4.92
CA GLN A 27 4.10 -17.74 -3.65
C GLN A 27 4.90 -16.84 -2.70
N ASP A 28 5.91 -16.13 -3.22
CA ASP A 28 6.73 -15.20 -2.45
C ASP A 28 5.94 -13.95 -2.00
N ARG A 29 5.07 -13.42 -2.88
CA ARG A 29 4.26 -12.22 -2.63
C ARG A 29 3.02 -12.43 -1.79
N ILE A 30 2.59 -13.67 -1.55
CA ILE A 30 1.51 -13.95 -0.59
C ILE A 30 1.83 -13.35 0.80
N SER A 31 3.11 -13.14 1.10
CA SER A 31 3.62 -12.61 2.37
C SER A 31 3.93 -11.11 2.40
N VAL A 32 3.51 -10.30 1.40
CA VAL A 32 3.89 -8.86 1.33
C VAL A 32 3.72 -8.15 2.68
N SER A 33 4.82 -7.66 3.23
CA SER A 33 4.86 -7.03 4.55
C SER A 33 4.22 -5.62 4.52
N PRO A 34 3.41 -5.26 5.53
CA PRO A 34 2.85 -3.91 5.66
C PRO A 34 3.92 -2.80 5.73
N GLU A 35 5.15 -3.15 6.11
CA GLU A 35 6.28 -2.21 6.21
C GLU A 35 6.69 -1.66 4.84
N SER A 36 6.78 -2.53 3.82
CA SER A 36 7.15 -2.13 2.45
C SER A 36 6.14 -1.15 1.87
N TYR A 37 4.84 -1.46 2.03
CA TYR A 37 3.75 -0.60 1.58
C TYR A 37 3.78 0.77 2.27
N THR A 38 3.97 0.79 3.58
CA THR A 38 3.97 2.03 4.38
C THR A 38 5.18 2.91 4.07
N MET A 39 6.36 2.30 3.91
CA MET A 39 7.58 3.01 3.53
C MET A 39 7.43 3.63 2.15
N GLU A 40 7.00 2.85 1.16
CA GLU A 40 6.83 3.33 -0.21
C GLU A 40 5.83 4.49 -0.27
N ARG A 41 4.68 4.34 0.41
CA ARG A 41 3.67 5.40 0.51
C ARG A 41 4.23 6.67 1.15
N SER A 42 5.01 6.55 2.22
CA SER A 42 5.58 7.68 2.95
C SER A 42 6.65 8.39 2.11
N THR A 43 7.54 7.65 1.45
CA THR A 43 8.56 8.21 0.54
C THR A 43 7.91 8.98 -0.61
N ARG A 44 6.85 8.43 -1.23
CA ARG A 44 6.12 9.16 -2.29
C ARG A 44 5.51 10.47 -1.79
N GLN A 45 5.04 10.53 -0.53
CA GLN A 45 4.53 11.78 0.05
C GLN A 45 5.65 12.81 0.23
N ILE A 46 6.82 12.39 0.73
CA ILE A 46 7.98 13.29 0.91
C ILE A 46 8.43 13.85 -0.43
N MET A 47 8.55 13.01 -1.46
CA MET A 47 8.96 13.46 -2.80
C MET A 47 7.99 14.47 -3.41
N ARG A 48 6.68 14.23 -3.29
CA ARG A 48 5.66 15.17 -3.77
C ARG A 48 5.74 16.53 -3.06
N THR A 49 5.98 16.53 -1.75
CA THR A 49 6.13 17.76 -0.96
C THR A 49 7.42 18.50 -1.30
N ALA A 50 8.52 17.77 -1.49
CA ALA A 50 9.77 18.35 -1.96
C ALA A 50 9.61 19.02 -3.33
N MET A 51 8.88 18.40 -4.26
CA MET A 51 8.55 19.00 -5.56
C MET A 51 7.63 20.22 -5.42
N ARG A 52 6.56 20.11 -4.62
CA ARG A 52 5.56 21.17 -4.42
C ARG A 52 6.19 22.47 -3.92
N TYR A 53 7.12 22.37 -2.98
CA TYR A 53 7.79 23.51 -2.36
C TYR A 53 9.18 23.80 -2.93
N ASN A 54 9.55 23.16 -4.05
CA ASN A 54 10.84 23.31 -4.72
C ASN A 54 12.05 23.14 -3.78
N LEU A 55 11.98 22.16 -2.88
CA LEU A 55 13.00 21.91 -1.84
C LEU A 55 14.22 21.14 -2.35
N GLY A 56 14.18 20.65 -3.60
CA GLY A 56 15.26 19.86 -4.19
C GLY A 56 15.56 18.61 -3.35
N LEU A 57 16.80 18.51 -2.84
CA LEU A 57 17.28 17.40 -2.02
C LEU A 57 17.03 17.59 -0.51
N ASP A 58 16.39 18.69 -0.10
CA ASP A 58 16.02 18.88 1.31
C ASP A 58 14.76 18.08 1.67
N LEU A 59 14.94 16.76 1.73
CA LEU A 59 13.91 15.81 2.11
C LEU A 59 13.55 15.90 3.60
N ARG A 60 14.44 16.46 4.43
CA ARG A 60 14.19 16.66 5.86
C ARG A 60 13.07 17.69 6.05
N THR A 61 13.19 18.84 5.39
CA THR A 61 12.14 19.87 5.42
C THR A 61 10.83 19.34 4.85
N ALA A 62 10.86 18.59 3.73
CA ALA A 62 9.67 17.98 3.15
C ALA A 62 8.97 16.98 4.10
N ALA A 63 9.75 16.20 4.86
CA ALA A 63 9.22 15.28 5.87
C ALA A 63 8.56 16.02 7.03
N TYR A 64 9.18 17.11 7.54
CA TYR A 64 8.59 17.93 8.59
C TYR A 64 7.31 18.62 8.13
N VAL A 65 7.23 19.12 6.89
CA VAL A 65 6.00 19.68 6.34
C VAL A 65 4.87 18.64 6.38
N ASN A 66 5.13 17.42 5.91
CA ASN A 66 4.13 16.34 5.96
C ASN A 66 3.71 15.98 7.40
N ALA A 67 4.64 16.02 8.36
CA ALA A 67 4.35 15.74 9.76
C ALA A 67 3.49 16.85 10.39
N ILE A 68 3.87 18.11 10.17
CA ILE A 68 3.15 19.28 10.68
C ILE A 68 1.73 19.32 10.09
N GLU A 69 1.55 19.10 8.79
CA GLU A 69 0.21 19.05 8.18
C GLU A 69 -0.69 17.99 8.85
N LYS A 70 -0.15 16.79 9.12
CA LYS A 70 -0.90 15.71 9.77
C LYS A 70 -1.28 16.06 11.21
N VAL A 71 -0.33 16.59 11.98
CA VAL A 71 -0.57 16.98 13.38
C VAL A 71 -1.54 18.16 13.46
N PHE A 72 -1.32 19.18 12.64
CA PHE A 72 -2.17 20.37 12.58
C PHE A 72 -3.61 19.99 12.22
N LYS A 73 -3.81 19.08 11.27
CA LYS A 73 -5.15 18.59 10.90
C LYS A 73 -5.92 18.07 12.11
N VAL A 74 -5.28 17.28 12.97
CA VAL A 74 -5.91 16.75 14.20
C VAL A 74 -6.32 17.89 15.13
N TYR A 75 -5.42 18.84 15.41
CA TYR A 75 -5.73 20.01 16.24
C TYR A 75 -6.84 20.88 15.66
N ASN A 76 -6.85 21.06 14.33
CA ASN A 76 -7.83 21.88 13.64
C ASN A 76 -9.23 21.23 13.64
N GLU A 77 -9.32 19.90 13.53
CA GLU A 77 -10.59 19.17 13.50
C GLU A 77 -11.15 18.88 14.91
N ALA A 78 -10.28 18.57 15.88
CA ALA A 78 -10.68 18.27 17.25
C ALA A 78 -10.85 19.52 18.12
N GLY A 79 -10.37 20.67 17.65
CA GLY A 79 -10.16 21.86 18.48
C GLY A 79 -8.93 21.73 19.38
N VAL A 80 -8.40 22.86 19.82
CA VAL A 80 -7.31 22.90 20.82
C VAL A 80 -7.97 22.91 22.19
N THR A 81 -8.17 21.75 22.82
CA THR A 81 -8.85 21.66 24.12
C THR A 81 -7.94 21.10 25.22
N PHE A 82 -7.62 21.99 26.16
CA PHE A 82 -7.96 21.90 27.59
C PHE A 82 -8.21 23.35 28.03
N THR A 83 -9.39 23.88 27.73
CA THR A 83 -9.88 25.16 28.29
C THR A 83 -11.07 24.87 29.18
#